data_AF-A0A430BCJ0-F1
#
_entry.id   AF-A0A430BCJ0-F1
#
_cell.length_a   1.000
_cell.length_b   1.000
_cell.length_c   1.000
_cell.angle_alpha   90.00
_cell.angle_beta   90.00
_cell.angle_gamma   90.00
#
_symmetry.space_group_name_H-M   'P 1'
#
loop_
_entity.id
_entity.type
_entity.pdbx_description
1 polymer ?
#
loop_
_entity_poly.entity_id
_entity_poly.type
_entity_poly.pdbx_seq_one_letter_code
_entity_poly.pdbx_strand_id
1 'polypeptide(L)' 'MSPTLLAPPPRLPMVQRSTSGEMTGSQCHGSLAALYDVAGQIRATLVELQDQVRAGACAGR' A
#
# COMPACT_ATOMS: atom_id res chain seq x y z
N MET A 1 6.43 19.65 -1.99
CA MET A 1 6.03 18.22 -1.89
C MET A 1 5.48 17.97 -0.49
N SER A 2 4.41 17.19 -0.36
CA SER A 2 3.80 16.88 0.95
C SER A 2 4.72 15.99 1.80
N PRO A 3 5.04 16.35 3.06
CA PRO A 3 5.87 15.53 3.95
C PRO A 3 5.28 14.13 4.21
N THR A 4 3.95 14.01 4.21
CA THR A 4 3.24 12.76 4.45
C THR A 4 3.47 11.75 3.31
N LEU A 5 3.62 12.22 2.07
CA LEU A 5 3.89 11.34 0.91
C LEU A 5 5.34 10.85 0.86
N LEU A 6 6.24 11.52 1.59
CA LEU A 6 7.65 11.15 1.70
C LEU A 6 7.92 10.23 2.91
N ALA A 7 6.91 10.00 3.76
CA ALA A 7 7.01 9.04 4.83
C ALA A 7 7.18 7.61 4.28
N PRO A 8 7.88 6.71 4.98
CA PRO A 8 7.97 5.31 4.57
C PRO A 8 6.57 4.70 4.36
N PRO A 9 6.36 3.91 3.29
CA PRO A 9 5.07 3.29 3.06
C PRO A 9 4.72 2.29 4.17
N PRO A 10 3.43 2.05 4.43
CA PRO A 10 3.00 1.04 5.38
C PRO A 10 3.51 -0.35 4.95
N ARG A 11 3.77 -1.20 5.93
CA ARG A 11 4.16 -2.60 5.67
C ARG A 11 2.95 -3.42 5.27
N LEU A 12 3.16 -4.40 4.41
CA LEU A 12 2.13 -5.37 4.08
C LEU A 12 1.75 -6.19 5.33
N PRO A 13 0.46 -6.50 5.51
CA PRO A 13 0.01 -7.33 6.61
C PRO A 13 0.53 -8.77 6.45
N MET A 14 0.73 -9.45 7.59
CA MET A 14 1.00 -10.88 7.57
C MET A 14 -0.25 -11.66 7.15
N VAL A 15 -0.03 -12.81 6.51
CA VAL A 15 -1.13 -13.72 6.18
C VAL A 15 -1.81 -14.22 7.45
N GLN A 16 -3.14 -14.24 7.40
CA GLN A 16 -3.98 -14.74 8.47
C GLN A 16 -3.87 -16.26 8.54
N ARG A 17 -3.87 -16.78 9.77
CA ARG A 17 -3.90 -18.21 10.06
C ARG A 17 -4.99 -18.49 11.06
N SER A 18 -5.52 -19.71 11.02
CA SER A 18 -6.44 -20.20 12.05
C SER A 18 -5.72 -20.34 13.39
N THR A 19 -6.47 -20.59 14.46
CA THR A 19 -5.91 -20.81 15.80
C THR A 19 -4.98 -22.02 15.87
N SER A 20 -5.12 -23.00 14.98
CA SER A 20 -4.22 -24.15 14.84
C SER A 20 -3.02 -23.88 13.92
N GLY A 21 -2.91 -22.68 13.33
CA GLY A 21 -1.83 -22.32 12.42
C GLY A 21 -2.10 -22.64 10.95
N GLU A 22 -3.20 -23.31 10.64
CA GLU A 22 -3.58 -23.67 9.27
C GLU A 22 -4.06 -22.46 8.47
N MET A 23 -3.79 -22.48 7.16
CA MET A 23 -4.29 -21.48 6.20
C MET A 23 -5.38 -22.12 5.34
N THR A 24 -6.61 -22.10 5.85
CA THR A 24 -7.80 -22.59 5.13
C THR A 24 -8.26 -21.57 4.08
N GLY A 25 -9.24 -21.94 3.25
CA GLY A 25 -9.78 -21.06 2.20
C GLY A 25 -10.28 -19.71 2.73
N SER A 26 -10.92 -19.67 3.91
CA SER A 26 -11.36 -18.41 4.53
C SER A 26 -10.19 -17.50 4.92
N GLN A 27 -9.12 -18.07 5.48
CA GLN A 27 -7.93 -17.34 5.87
C GLN A 27 -7.15 -16.87 4.64
N CYS A 28 -7.07 -17.69 3.58
CA CYS A 28 -6.53 -17.27 2.29
C CYS A 28 -7.28 -16.06 1.73
N HIS A 29 -8.62 -16.12 1.69
CA HIS A 29 -9.44 -15.06 1.14
C HIS A 29 -9.32 -13.76 1.96
N GLY A 30 -9.40 -13.84 3.29
CA GLY A 30 -9.23 -12.69 4.17
C GLY A 30 -7.83 -12.07 4.08
N SER A 31 -6.80 -12.90 3.98
CA SER A 31 -5.42 -12.42 3.76
C SER A 31 -5.28 -11.69 2.44
N LEU A 32 -5.87 -12.22 1.37
CA LEU A 32 -5.80 -11.63 0.04
C LEU A 32 -6.46 -10.25 0.03
N ALA A 33 -7.66 -10.11 0.61
CA ALA A 33 -8.33 -8.81 0.74
C ALA A 33 -7.45 -7.79 1.48
N ALA A 34 -6.94 -8.15 2.66
CA ALA A 34 -6.12 -7.26 3.47
C ALA A 34 -4.81 -6.84 2.76
N LEU A 35 -4.18 -7.76 2.03
CA LEU A 35 -2.98 -7.48 1.24
C LEU A 35 -3.27 -6.48 0.13
N TYR A 36 -4.37 -6.68 -0.62
CA TYR A 36 -4.74 -5.79 -1.72
C TYR A 36 -5.19 -4.41 -1.25
N ASP A 37 -5.83 -4.31 -0.09
CA ASP A 37 -6.18 -3.01 0.49
C ASP A 37 -4.92 -2.17 0.76
N VAL A 38 -3.93 -2.73 1.48
CA VAL A 38 -2.68 -2.02 1.79
C VAL A 38 -1.86 -1.77 0.53
N ALA A 39 -1.76 -2.74 -0.37
CA ALA A 39 -1.05 -2.56 -1.65
C ALA A 39 -1.71 -1.47 -2.51
N GLY A 40 -3.04 -1.40 -2.52
CA GLY A 40 -3.81 -0.36 -3.21
C GLY A 40 -3.52 1.04 -2.67
N GLN A 41 -3.45 1.18 -1.34
CA GLN A 41 -3.08 2.44 -0.68
C GLN A 41 -1.64 2.85 -1.04
N ILE A 42 -0.67 1.94 -0.98
CA ILE A 42 0.72 2.22 -1.37
C ILE A 42 0.77 2.71 -2.82
N ARG A 43 0.05 2.03 -3.73
CA ARG A 43 -0.02 2.43 -5.13
C ARG A 43 -0.61 3.83 -5.29
N ALA A 44 -1.70 4.15 -4.60
CA ALA A 44 -2.32 5.47 -4.65
C ALA A 44 -1.33 6.57 -4.21
N THR A 45 -0.65 6.38 -3.08
CA THR A 45 0.38 7.30 -2.57
C THR A 45 1.52 7.51 -3.57
N LEU A 46 1.99 6.44 -4.22
CA LEU A 46 3.06 6.55 -5.23
C LEU A 46 2.62 7.31 -6.47
N VAL A 47 1.39 7.11 -6.94
CA VAL A 47 0.83 7.88 -8.07
C VAL A 47 0.76 9.36 -7.71
N GLU A 48 0.25 9.70 -6.53
CA GLU A 48 0.18 11.08 -6.07
C GLU A 48 1.57 11.73 -5.96
N LEU A 49 2.55 10.98 -5.43
CA LEU A 49 3.94 11.45 -5.35
C LEU A 49 4.52 11.73 -6.74
N GLN A 50 4.30 10.83 -7.71
CA GLN A 50 4.74 11.02 -9.10
C GLN A 50 4.12 12.28 -9.71
N ASP A 51 2.85 12.55 -9.45
CA ASP A 51 2.17 13.74 -9.97
C ASP A 51 2.74 15.03 -9.38
N GLN A 52 3.07 15.05 -8.08
CA GLN A 52 3.75 16.20 -7.47
C GLN A 52 5.15 16.43 -8.03
N VAL A 53 5.91 15.36 -8.34
CA VAL A 53 7.22 15.47 -9.00
C VAL A 53 7.06 16.07 -10.39
N ARG A 54 6.09 15.59 -11.19
CA ARG A 54 5.81 16.11 -12.54
C ARG A 54 5.41 17.58 -12.50
N ALA A 55 4.51 17.95 -11.59
CA ALA A 55 4.08 19.34 -11.42
C ALA A 55 5.24 20.26 -11.03
N GLY A 56 6.09 19.84 -10.09
CA GLY A 56 7.30 20.57 -9.69
C GLY A 56 8.32 20.72 -10.83
N ALA A 57 8.51 19.67 -11.64
CA ALA A 57 9.41 19.70 -12.80
C ALA A 57 8.91 20.62 -13.94
N CYS A 58 7.59 20.84 -14.04
CA CYS A 58 7.00 21.81 -14.98
C CYS A 58 6.99 23.24 -14.43
N ALA A 59 6.88 23.44 -13.12
CA ALA A 59 6.87 24.77 -12.49
C ALA A 59 8.27 25.42 -12.39
N GLY A 60 9.34 24.64 -12.54
CA GLY A 60 10.74 25.13 -12.53
C GLY A 60 11.31 25.49 -13.91
N ARG A 61 10.47 25.58 -14.96
CA ARG A 61 10.85 26.00 -16.31
C ARG A 61 10.21 27.33 -16.68
#